data_AF-A0A847CH15-F1
#
_entry.id   AF-A0A847CH15-F1
#
_cell.length_a   1.000
_cell.length_b   1.000
_cell.length_c   1.000
_cell.angle_alpha   90.00
_cell.angle_beta   90.00
_cell.angle_gamma   90.00
#
_symmetry.space_group_name_H-M   'P 1'
#
loop_
_entity.id
_entity.type
_entity.pdbx_description
1 polymer ?
#
loop_
_entity_poly.entity_id
_entity_poly.type
_entity_poly.pdbx_seq_one_letter_code
_entity_poly.pdbx_strand_id
1 'polypeptide(L)' 'MDIKTLQFYTEIKKDYEFTYKNKKYDLSYKKDNNGKDLILFGLQYQQQIFHSFNELINNAKIENSFFREVIKVL' A
#
# COMPACT_ATOMS: atom_id res chain seq x y z
N MET A 1 -6.58 4.22 -6.65
CA MET A 1 -7.26 3.08 -6.01
C MET A 1 -8.12 3.60 -4.87
N ASP A 2 -9.29 3.00 -4.60
CA ASP A 2 -10.09 3.36 -3.41
C ASP A 2 -9.64 2.57 -2.17
N ILE A 3 -9.98 3.06 -0.97
CA ILE A 3 -9.59 2.42 0.31
C ILE A 3 -10.13 1.00 0.43
N LYS A 4 -11.36 0.73 -0.03
CA LYS A 4 -11.99 -0.58 0.16
C LYS A 4 -11.30 -1.65 -0.68
N THR A 5 -10.94 -1.31 -1.92
CA THR A 5 -10.15 -2.15 -2.80
C THR A 5 -8.78 -2.44 -2.19
N LEU A 6 -8.10 -1.42 -1.65
CA LEU A 6 -6.82 -1.61 -0.97
C LEU A 6 -6.97 -2.52 0.26
N GLN A 7 -7.99 -2.29 1.09
CA GLN A 7 -8.29 -3.11 2.26
C GLN A 7 -8.50 -4.56 1.87
N PHE A 8 -9.35 -4.81 0.86
CA PHE A 8 -9.62 -6.15 0.37
C PHE A 8 -8.34 -6.88 -0.05
N TYR A 9 -7.49 -6.26 -0.88
CA TYR A 9 -6.23 -6.88 -1.30
C TYR A 9 -5.28 -7.15 -0.14
N THR A 10 -5.25 -6.24 0.85
CA THR A 10 -4.45 -6.36 2.07
C THR A 10 -4.91 -7.53 2.95
N GLU A 11 -6.22 -7.72 3.10
CA GLU A 11 -6.81 -8.80 3.87
C GLU A 11 -6.55 -10.17 3.22
N ILE A 12 -6.69 -10.27 1.90
CA ILE A 12 -6.44 -11.52 1.18
C ILE A 12 -4.97 -11.76 0.83
N LYS A 13 -4.08 -10.82 1.19
CA LYS A 13 -2.63 -10.86 0.90
C LYS A 13 -2.33 -11.15 -0.57
N LYS A 14 -3.08 -10.50 -1.46
CA LYS A 14 -2.93 -10.69 -2.91
C LYS A 14 -2.17 -9.53 -3.51
N ASP A 15 -1.08 -9.86 -4.21
CA ASP A 15 -0.29 -8.89 -4.96
C ASP A 15 -1.19 -8.15 -5.97
N TYR A 16 -0.99 -6.84 -6.05
CA TYR A 16 -1.79 -5.99 -6.92
C TYR A 16 -0.93 -4.87 -7.51
N GLU A 17 -0.99 -4.74 -8.82
CA GLU A 17 -0.31 -3.67 -9.56
C GLU A 17 -1.34 -2.78 -10.25
N PHE A 18 -1.10 -1.48 -10.26
CA PHE A 18 -1.94 -0.53 -10.97
C PHE A 18 -1.14 0.68 -11.46
N THR A 19 -1.70 1.39 -12.45
CA THR A 19 -1.08 2.59 -12.99
C THR A 19 -1.89 3.83 -12.60
N TYR A 20 -1.22 4.88 -12.16
CA TYR A 20 -1.82 6.18 -11.85
C TYR A 20 -0.89 7.30 -12.31
N LYS A 21 -1.41 8.27 -13.10
CA LYS A 21 -0.61 9.37 -13.70
C LYS A 21 0.68 8.87 -14.40
N ASN A 22 0.57 7.84 -15.23
CA ASN A 22 1.69 7.17 -15.94
C ASN A 22 2.78 6.57 -15.03
N LYS A 23 2.52 6.45 -13.74
CA LYS A 23 3.40 5.81 -12.76
C LYS A 23 2.81 4.46 -12.36
N LYS A 24 3.64 3.43 -12.30
CA LYS A 24 3.24 2.09 -11.83
C LYS A 24 3.40 2.00 -10.32
N TYR A 25 2.40 1.43 -9.69
CA TYR A 25 2.34 1.19 -8.27
C TYR A 25 2.10 -0.28 -8.04
N ASP A 26 2.60 -0.76 -6.92
CA ASP A 26 2.39 -2.12 -6.50
C ASP A 26 2.10 -2.21 -5.01
N LEU A 27 1.33 -3.25 -4.69
CA LEU A 27 1.03 -3.75 -3.37
C LEU A 27 1.52 -5.20 -3.35
N SER A 28 2.46 -5.50 -2.48
CA SER A 28 3.01 -6.85 -2.33
C SER A 28 3.24 -7.20 -0.86
N TYR A 29 3.47 -8.49 -0.59
CA TYR A 29 3.60 -9.00 0.79
C TYR A 29 4.91 -9.73 0.98
N LYS A 30 5.53 -9.52 2.13
CA LYS A 30 6.69 -10.29 2.59
C LYS A 30 6.49 -10.74 4.02
N LYS A 31 7.36 -11.63 4.48
CA LYS A 31 7.51 -11.92 5.91
C LYS A 31 8.80 -11.28 6.42
N ASP A 32 8.76 -10.73 7.62
CA ASP A 32 9.96 -10.35 8.34
C ASP A 32 10.73 -11.61 8.83
N ASN A 33 11.91 -11.41 9.42
CA ASN A 33 12.73 -12.49 9.96
C ASN A 33 12.05 -13.25 11.12
N ASN A 34 10.97 -12.71 11.69
CA ASN A 34 10.17 -13.32 12.76
C ASN A 34 8.89 -13.98 12.21
N GLY A 35 8.70 -14.00 10.89
CA GLY A 35 7.51 -14.56 10.23
C GLY A 35 6.27 -13.67 10.25
N LYS A 36 6.36 -12.42 10.70
CA LYS A 36 5.27 -11.43 10.65
C LYS A 36 5.07 -10.93 9.24
N ASP A 37 3.82 -10.76 8.84
CA ASP A 37 3.48 -10.22 7.53
C ASP A 37 3.84 -8.73 7.44
N LEU A 38 4.42 -8.36 6.31
CA LEU A 38 4.78 -7.01 5.92
C LEU A 38 4.05 -6.67 4.63
N ILE A 39 3.51 -5.45 4.57
CA ILE A 39 2.87 -4.88 3.39
C ILE A 39 3.90 -3.96 2.72
N LEU A 40 4.17 -4.18 1.45
CA LEU A 40 4.99 -3.29 0.63
C LEU A 40 4.06 -2.53 -0.30
N PHE A 41 4.07 -1.20 -0.22
CA PHE A 41 3.18 -0.37 -1.02
C PHE A 41 3.88 0.91 -1.47
N GLY A 42 3.74 1.26 -2.75
CA GLY A 42 4.29 2.49 -3.28
C GLY A 42 4.49 2.45 -4.79
N LEU A 43 5.36 3.34 -5.28
CA LEU A 43 5.81 3.31 -6.66
C LEU A 43 6.63 2.03 -6.88
N GLN A 44 6.49 1.43 -8.06
CA GLN A 44 7.30 0.29 -8.46
C GLN A 44 8.79 0.60 -8.25
N TYR A 45 9.51 -0.30 -7.57
CA TYR A 45 10.92 -0.16 -7.17
C TYR A 45 11.22 0.89 -6.07
N GLN A 46 10.21 1.55 -5.50
CA GLN A 46 10.32 2.49 -4.38
C GLN A 46 9.21 2.28 -3.35
N GLN A 47 8.90 1.01 -3.06
CA GLN A 47 7.87 0.63 -2.09
C GLN A 47 8.30 0.99 -0.67
N GLN A 48 7.33 1.41 0.13
CA GLN A 48 7.48 1.54 1.57
C GLN A 48 6.93 0.28 2.26
N ILE A 49 7.49 -0.04 3.43
CA ILE A 49 7.11 -1.20 4.23
C ILE A 49 6.16 -0.74 5.34
N PHE A 50 5.08 -1.49 5.55
CA PHE A 50 4.10 -1.26 6.60
C PHE A 50 3.81 -2.57 7.33
N HIS A 51 3.63 -2.51 8.64
CA HIS A 51 3.29 -3.67 9.49
C HIS A 51 1.79 -3.91 9.57
N SER A 52 0.96 -2.95 9.16
CA SER A 52 -0.50 -3.10 9.14
C SER A 52 -1.16 -2.18 8.13
N PHE A 53 -2.39 -2.52 7.75
CA PHE A 53 -3.25 -1.64 6.94
C PHE A 53 -3.47 -0.27 7.62
N ASN A 54 -3.65 -0.24 8.94
CA ASN A 54 -3.83 1.00 9.68
C ASN A 54 -2.60 1.92 9.61
N GLU A 55 -1.40 1.33 9.67
CA GLU A 55 -0.16 2.07 9.52
C GLU A 55 -0.04 2.67 8.11
N LEU A 56 -0.34 1.88 7.08
CA LEU A 56 -0.36 2.34 5.68
C LEU A 56 -1.33 3.52 5.50
N ILE A 57 -2.56 3.40 6.00
CA ILE A 57 -3.59 4.45 5.89
C ILE A 57 -3.22 5.69 6.70
N ASN A 58 -2.64 5.53 7.89
CA ASN A 58 -2.19 6.66 8.69
C ASN A 58 -1.03 7.39 8.01
N ASN A 59 -0.07 6.66 7.43
CA ASN A 59 1.01 7.26 6.65
C ASN A 59 0.46 8.00 5.43
N ALA A 60 -0.54 7.43 4.77
CA ALA A 60 -1.26 8.07 3.66
C ALA A 60 -2.01 9.35 4.06
N LYS A 61 -2.47 9.46 5.31
CA LYS A 61 -3.21 10.60 5.83
C LYS A 61 -2.31 11.73 6.37
N ILE A 62 -1.20 11.40 7.00
CA ILE A 62 -0.40 12.32 7.83
C ILE A 62 0.77 12.93 7.04
N GLU A 63 1.54 12.14 6.27
CA GLU A 63 2.87 12.58 5.83
C GLU A 63 3.09 12.63 4.31
N ASN A 64 2.20 12.06 3.49
CA ASN A 64 2.45 11.94 2.06
C ASN A 64 1.27 12.43 1.20
N SER A 65 1.41 13.62 0.61
CA SER A 65 0.49 14.11 -0.45
C SER A 65 0.33 13.08 -1.58
N PHE A 66 1.41 12.34 -1.85
CA PHE A 66 1.46 11.24 -2.81
C PHE A 66 0.43 10.13 -2.55
N PHE A 67 0.36 9.63 -1.33
CA PHE A 67 -0.57 8.55 -0.99
C PHE A 67 -2.00 9.04 -0.90
N ARG A 68 -2.21 10.30 -0.49
CA ARG A 68 -3.53 10.97 -0.54
C ARG A 68 -4.08 11.13 -1.96
N GLU A 69 -3.21 11.31 -2.95
CA GLU A 69 -3.63 11.38 -4.35
C GLU A 69 -3.95 10.00 -4.95
N VAL A 70 -3.17 8.99 -4.56
CA VAL A 70 -3.23 7.63 -5.12
C VAL A 70 -4.31 6.78 -4.48
N ILE A 71 -4.40 6.84 -3.15
CA ILE A 71 -5.48 6.28 -2.35
C ILE A 71 -6.50 7.41 -2.22
N LYS A 72 -7.66 7.27 -2.86
CA LYS A 72 -8.77 8.21 -2.66
C LYS A 72 -9.32 8.05 -1.24
N VAL A 73 -8.59 8.60 -0.26
CA VAL A 73 -9.03 8.73 1.12
C VAL A 73 -10.10 9.81 1.11
N LEU A 74 -11.36 9.39 1.21
CA LEU A 74 -12.50 10.28 1.44
C LEU A 74 -12.33 11.04 2.76
#